data_AF-A0A397TE23-F1
#
_entry.id   AF-A0A397TE23-F1
#
_cell.length_a   1.000
_cell.length_b   1.000
_cell.length_c   1.000
_cell.angle_alpha   90.00
_cell.angle_beta   90.00
_cell.angle_gamma   90.00
#
_symmetry.space_group_name_H-M   'P 1'
#
loop_
_entity.id
_entity.type
_entity.pdbx_description
1 polymer ?
#
loop_
_entity_poly.entity_id
_entity_poly.type
_entity_poly.pdbx_seq_one_letter_code
_entity_poly.pdbx_strand_id
1 'polypeptide(L)'
;MTNVSLTCRLSKDIQEKAEKFIIDVITTDTIDTLKEKVKESRNDIFFDIEADHLMLWKVQIPNGNVDEFMNLTLRDDESKNIQKLKGIISNFWEEQPSEEFTHVVIDSPYLIGKRKMQELTEQLTRISIQCRDHCTTYVIPDGTRDYLQNLYYAKIIRLNDELCIDKNYKKKIDNESFSKKVYIKCKVVDFNDGILSVTLVDYEKDQKKEILFMEDLELWLLDEFELDGKYRPKDYKNCAENIDIIRDGEWLGSIAECRRKYIKNQLGLCFISFEYFVF
;
A
#
# COMPACT_ATOMS: atom_id res chain seq x y z
N MET A 1 52.01 -3.19 21.12
CA MET A 1 50.59 -3.56 21.07
C MET A 1 49.87 -2.53 21.90
N THR A 2 49.12 -1.65 21.25
CA THR A 2 48.49 -0.49 21.90
C THR A 2 47.00 -0.63 21.70
N ASN A 3 46.21 -0.36 22.75
CA ASN A 3 44.76 -0.27 22.62
C ASN A 3 44.40 1.16 22.21
N VAL A 4 43.52 1.30 21.24
CA VAL A 4 42.97 2.58 20.81
C VAL A 4 41.45 2.53 20.82
N SER A 5 40.84 3.61 21.32
CA SER A 5 39.40 3.80 21.33
C SER A 5 39.01 4.70 20.16
N LEU A 6 38.14 4.21 19.29
CA LEU A 6 37.69 4.90 18.09
C LEU A 6 36.24 5.37 18.23
N THR A 7 36.04 6.69 18.20
CA THR A 7 34.71 7.30 17.97
C THR A 7 34.21 7.00 16.55
N CYS A 8 33.09 6.29 16.48
CA CYS A 8 32.43 5.82 15.29
C CYS A 8 31.07 6.50 15.08
N ARG A 9 30.67 6.69 13.83
CA ARG A 9 29.32 7.12 13.43
C ARG A 9 28.84 6.35 12.19
N LEU A 10 27.54 6.14 12.08
CA LEU A 10 26.95 5.60 10.86
C LEU A 10 26.71 6.71 9.86
N SER A 11 26.94 6.43 8.57
CA SER A 11 26.58 7.34 7.49
C SER A 11 25.11 7.76 7.60
N LYS A 12 24.81 9.01 7.22
CA LYS A 12 23.44 9.55 7.18
C LYS A 12 22.48 8.69 6.35
N ASP A 13 23.01 8.02 5.32
CA ASP A 13 22.22 7.13 4.44
C ASP A 13 21.81 5.82 5.15
N ILE A 14 22.44 5.49 6.27
CA ILE A 14 22.11 4.35 7.14
C ILE A 14 21.29 4.80 8.35
N GLN A 15 21.71 5.85 9.03
CA GLN A 15 21.04 6.38 10.21
C GLN A 15 21.04 7.91 10.18
N GLU A 16 19.85 8.49 10.11
CA GLU A 16 19.67 9.95 10.05
C GLU A 16 20.15 10.64 11.34
N LYS A 17 20.00 9.96 12.49
CA LYS A 17 20.56 10.41 13.76
C LYS A 17 22.06 10.10 13.75
N ALA A 18 22.89 11.15 13.70
CA ALA A 18 24.36 11.09 13.76
C ALA A 18 24.88 10.68 15.16
N GLU A 19 24.33 9.61 15.71
CA GLU A 19 24.68 9.07 17.01
C GLU A 19 26.09 8.50 16.98
N LYS A 20 26.89 8.91 17.96
CA LYS A 20 28.25 8.45 18.15
C LYS A 20 28.29 7.23 19.06
N PHE A 21 29.20 6.31 18.77
CA PHE A 21 29.51 5.17 19.62
C PHE A 21 31.02 4.94 19.61
N ILE A 22 31.53 4.23 20.61
CA ILE A 22 32.97 4.01 20.79
C ILE A 22 33.25 2.53 20.59
N ILE A 23 34.33 2.23 19.87
CA ILE A 23 34.85 0.87 19.70
C ILE A 23 36.30 0.82 20.13
N ASP A 24 36.62 -0.10 21.02
CA ASP A 24 38.00 -0.36 21.43
C ASP A 24 38.63 -1.44 20.54
N VAL A 25 39.80 -1.14 19.98
CA VAL A 25 40.58 -2.04 19.12
C VAL A 25 42.05 -2.04 19.50
N ILE A 26 42.75 -3.10 19.11
CA ILE A 26 44.21 -3.15 19.25
C ILE A 26 44.84 -2.69 17.93
N THR A 27 45.95 -1.97 17.99
CA THR A 27 46.64 -1.46 16.80
C THR A 27 47.14 -2.55 15.83
N THR A 28 47.34 -3.77 16.31
CA THR A 28 47.70 -4.95 15.50
C THR A 28 46.50 -5.63 14.85
N ASP A 29 45.27 -5.25 15.22
CA ASP A 29 44.06 -5.83 14.63
C ASP A 29 43.92 -5.41 13.16
N THR A 30 43.21 -6.24 12.40
CA THR A 30 42.86 -5.92 11.02
C THR A 30 41.62 -5.03 10.95
N ILE A 31 41.45 -4.33 9.82
CA ILE A 31 40.20 -3.61 9.55
C ILE A 31 39.01 -4.56 9.51
N ASP A 32 39.19 -5.82 9.10
CA ASP A 32 38.11 -6.81 9.12
C ASP A 32 37.66 -7.15 10.55
N THR A 33 38.61 -7.23 11.50
CA THR A 33 38.29 -7.34 12.93
C THR A 33 37.49 -6.14 13.44
N LEU A 34 37.82 -4.92 12.97
CA LEU A 34 37.04 -3.72 13.30
C LEU A 34 35.62 -3.78 12.70
N LYS A 35 35.44 -4.32 11.48
CA LYS A 35 34.10 -4.52 10.88
C LYS A 35 33.24 -5.46 11.71
N GLU A 36 33.79 -6.57 12.18
CA GLU A 36 33.06 -7.50 13.05
C GLU A 36 32.64 -6.82 14.36
N LYS A 37 33.53 -6.07 15.02
CA LYS A 37 33.19 -5.32 16.23
C LYS A 37 32.11 -4.26 16.00
N VAL A 38 32.12 -3.59 14.85
CA VAL A 38 31.06 -2.65 14.45
C VAL A 38 29.72 -3.37 14.35
N LYS A 39 29.70 -4.54 13.71
CA LYS A 39 28.50 -5.35 13.55
C LYS A 39 27.95 -5.81 14.90
N GLU A 40 28.81 -6.28 15.80
CA GLU A 40 28.44 -6.66 17.16
C GLU A 40 27.87 -5.47 17.95
N SER A 41 28.52 -4.31 17.87
CA SER A 41 28.09 -3.08 18.56
C SER A 41 26.76 -2.53 18.06
N ARG A 42 26.50 -2.65 16.75
CA ARG A 42 25.29 -2.15 16.08
C ARG A 42 24.49 -3.30 15.44
N ASN A 43 24.32 -4.38 16.20
CA ASN A 43 23.61 -5.57 15.75
C ASN A 43 22.13 -5.26 15.43
N ASP A 44 21.53 -4.26 16.07
CA ASP A 44 20.21 -3.74 15.75
C ASP A 44 20.06 -3.30 14.28
N ILE A 45 21.15 -2.86 13.65
CA ILE A 45 21.19 -2.38 12.26
C ILE A 45 21.80 -3.40 11.31
N PHE A 46 22.83 -4.11 11.75
CA PHE A 46 23.66 -4.98 10.90
C PHE A 46 23.43 -6.48 11.12
N PHE A 47 22.39 -6.90 11.86
CA PHE A 47 22.10 -8.32 12.15
C PHE A 47 22.17 -9.22 10.91
N ASP A 48 21.57 -8.78 9.80
CA ASP A 48 21.44 -9.54 8.55
C ASP A 48 22.39 -9.02 7.43
N ILE A 49 23.53 -8.46 7.84
CA ILE A 49 24.55 -7.92 6.94
C ILE A 49 25.89 -8.57 7.27
N GLU A 50 26.57 -9.10 6.26
CA GLU A 50 27.93 -9.62 6.42
C GLU A 50 28.91 -8.45 6.64
N ALA A 51 29.95 -8.67 7.45
CA ALA A 51 30.88 -7.60 7.82
C ALA A 51 31.66 -7.07 6.60
N ASP A 52 31.91 -7.92 5.59
CA ASP A 52 32.56 -7.57 4.33
C ASP A 52 31.81 -6.47 3.55
N HIS A 53 30.47 -6.43 3.66
CA HIS A 53 29.58 -5.43 3.09
C HIS A 53 29.64 -4.07 3.80
N LEU A 54 30.37 -3.97 4.91
CA LEU A 54 30.67 -2.70 5.57
C LEU A 54 31.87 -2.03 4.92
N MET A 55 31.76 -0.71 4.71
CA MET A 55 32.86 0.17 4.35
C MET A 55 33.15 1.11 5.50
N LEU A 56 34.42 1.12 5.92
CA LEU A 56 34.90 1.98 6.98
C LEU A 56 35.74 3.09 6.36
N TRP A 57 35.47 4.32 6.76
CA TRP A 57 36.18 5.51 6.29
C TRP A 57 36.84 6.21 7.47
N LYS A 58 38.15 6.45 7.38
CA LYS A 58 38.86 7.36 8.26
C LYS A 58 38.42 8.77 7.95
N VAL A 59 38.04 9.51 8.97
CA VAL A 59 37.72 10.93 8.90
C VAL A 59 38.31 11.66 10.11
N GLN A 60 38.28 12.98 10.07
CA GLN A 60 38.63 13.83 11.21
C GLN A 60 37.61 14.97 11.33
N ILE A 61 36.41 14.64 11.82
CA ILE A 61 35.28 15.58 11.91
C ILE A 61 35.03 15.92 13.38
N PRO A 62 35.02 17.19 13.79
CA PRO A 62 34.72 17.58 15.17
C PRO A 62 33.35 17.03 15.60
N ASN A 63 33.28 16.45 16.80
CA ASN A 63 32.05 15.80 17.26
C ASN A 63 30.85 16.76 17.36
N GLY A 64 31.09 18.04 17.63
CA GLY A 64 30.05 19.07 17.69
C GLY A 64 29.57 19.57 16.32
N ASN A 65 30.29 19.27 15.24
CA ASN A 65 29.98 19.77 13.90
C ASN A 65 29.02 18.84 13.15
N VAL A 66 27.74 18.90 13.50
CA VAL A 66 26.68 18.09 12.88
C VAL A 66 26.53 18.43 11.40
N ASP A 67 26.61 19.71 11.02
CA ASP A 67 26.42 20.14 9.64
C ASP A 67 27.51 19.62 8.71
N GLU A 68 28.77 19.62 9.16
CA GLU A 68 29.88 19.02 8.41
C GLU A 68 29.68 17.52 8.23
N PHE A 69 29.23 16.82 9.27
CA PHE A 69 28.90 15.41 9.19
C PHE A 69 27.74 15.12 8.22
N MET A 70 26.67 15.91 8.27
CA MET A 70 25.51 15.73 7.38
C MET A 70 25.82 16.05 5.92
N ASN A 71 26.78 16.93 5.65
CA ASN A 71 27.21 17.27 4.29
C ASN A 71 28.39 16.41 3.79
N LEU A 72 28.87 15.47 4.61
CA LEU A 72 29.98 14.59 4.28
C LEU A 72 29.65 13.74 3.03
N THR A 73 30.60 13.69 2.11
CA THR A 73 30.56 12.80 0.95
C THR A 73 31.70 11.80 1.06
N LEU A 74 31.38 10.52 1.24
CA LEU A 74 32.35 9.45 1.43
C LEU A 74 32.95 9.01 0.10
N ARG A 75 34.11 9.61 -0.22
CA ARG A 75 34.98 9.26 -1.36
C ARG A 75 36.42 9.46 -0.91
N ASP A 76 37.35 8.68 -1.46
CA ASP A 76 38.77 8.88 -1.18
C ASP A 76 39.16 10.30 -1.64
N ASP A 77 39.49 11.15 -0.68
CA ASP A 77 39.79 12.56 -0.88
C ASP A 77 40.80 12.99 0.18
N GLU A 78 42.09 12.95 -0.19
CA GLU A 78 43.20 13.34 0.69
C GLU A 78 43.07 14.80 1.16
N SER A 79 42.49 15.69 0.34
CA SER A 79 42.32 17.10 0.70
C SER A 79 41.34 17.31 1.86
N LYS A 80 40.44 16.33 2.10
CA LYS A 80 39.44 16.34 3.17
C LYS A 80 39.77 15.38 4.31
N ASN A 81 40.96 14.76 4.29
CA ASN A 81 41.37 13.71 5.22
C ASN A 81 40.38 12.52 5.26
N ILE A 82 39.74 12.21 4.13
CA ILE A 82 38.83 11.07 3.99
C ILE A 82 39.56 9.94 3.27
N GLN A 83 39.69 8.81 3.95
CA GLN A 83 40.40 7.65 3.41
C GLN A 83 39.67 6.36 3.75
N LYS A 84 39.46 5.49 2.76
CA LYS A 84 38.90 4.17 2.99
C LYS A 84 39.87 3.30 3.79
N LEU A 85 39.41 2.75 4.91
CA LEU A 85 40.22 1.87 5.76
C LEU A 85 40.43 0.50 5.10
N LYS A 86 41.69 0.05 5.04
CA LYS A 86 42.11 -1.28 4.58
C LYS A 86 43.41 -1.70 5.29
N GLY A 87 43.59 -3.00 5.53
CA GLY A 87 44.81 -3.55 6.13
C GLY A 87 44.73 -3.63 7.66
N ILE A 88 45.72 -3.08 8.35
CA ILE A 88 45.84 -3.12 9.83
C ILE A 88 45.60 -1.74 10.45
N ILE A 89 45.10 -1.70 11.67
CA ILE A 89 44.73 -0.47 12.38
C ILE A 89 45.92 0.48 12.55
N SER A 90 47.12 -0.04 12.82
CA SER A 90 48.34 0.76 12.99
C SER A 90 48.75 1.58 11.76
N ASN A 91 48.25 1.26 10.56
CA ASN A 91 48.50 2.06 9.36
C ASN A 91 47.80 3.43 9.42
N PHE A 92 46.83 3.59 10.31
CA PHE A 92 45.98 4.78 10.42
C PHE A 92 46.11 5.47 11.77
N TRP A 93 46.35 4.70 12.84
CA TRP A 93 46.52 5.19 14.21
C TRP A 93 47.65 4.44 14.91
N GLU A 94 48.79 5.10 15.07
CA GLU A 94 49.93 4.59 15.86
C GLU A 94 49.71 4.83 17.37
N GLU A 95 49.03 5.93 17.70
CA GLU A 95 48.71 6.38 19.06
C GLU A 95 47.20 6.67 19.20
N GLN A 96 46.74 6.87 20.44
CA GLN A 96 45.33 7.18 20.74
C GLN A 96 44.90 8.48 20.05
N PRO A 97 43.91 8.45 19.15
CA PRO A 97 43.42 9.66 18.53
C PRO A 97 42.52 10.47 19.48
N SER A 98 42.36 11.77 19.19
CA SER A 98 41.61 12.70 20.04
C SER A 98 40.12 12.37 20.10
N GLU A 99 39.59 12.19 21.31
CA GLU A 99 38.17 11.90 21.57
C GLU A 99 37.22 13.03 21.11
N GLU A 100 37.73 14.23 20.81
CA GLU A 100 36.93 15.36 20.32
C GLU A 100 36.44 15.17 18.89
N PHE A 101 36.98 14.19 18.15
CA PHE A 101 36.67 13.93 16.75
C PHE A 101 35.95 12.60 16.55
N THR A 102 35.18 12.54 15.47
CA THR A 102 34.78 11.27 14.85
C THR A 102 35.95 10.77 14.04
N HIS A 103 36.31 9.51 14.25
CA HIS A 103 37.46 8.86 13.61
C HIS A 103 37.04 7.98 12.44
N VAL A 104 35.87 7.33 12.58
CA VAL A 104 35.39 6.33 11.65
C VAL A 104 33.95 6.60 11.26
N VAL A 105 33.68 6.66 9.96
CA VAL A 105 32.32 6.62 9.41
C VAL A 105 32.08 5.26 8.79
N ILE A 106 30.99 4.61 9.20
CA ILE A 106 30.55 3.32 8.71
C ILE A 106 29.51 3.54 7.62
N ASP A 107 29.75 2.96 6.46
CA ASP A 107 28.85 2.96 5.32
C ASP A 107 28.60 1.53 4.82
N SER A 108 27.50 1.32 4.10
CA SER A 108 27.14 0.03 3.51
C SER A 108 26.15 0.25 2.35
N PRO A 109 26.65 0.37 1.12
CA PRO A 109 25.81 0.46 -0.07
C PRO A 109 24.89 -0.75 -0.25
N TYR A 110 25.31 -1.92 0.26
CA TYR A 110 24.48 -3.12 0.27
C TYR A 110 23.23 -2.92 1.14
N LEU A 111 23.40 -2.47 2.39
CA LEU A 111 22.27 -2.19 3.28
C LEU A 111 21.35 -1.10 2.71
N ILE A 112 21.94 -0.03 2.18
CA ILE A 112 21.19 1.06 1.53
C ILE A 112 20.38 0.53 0.34
N GLY A 113 21.00 -0.28 -0.52
CA GLY A 113 20.34 -0.90 -1.67
C GLY A 113 19.22 -1.86 -1.26
N LYS A 114 19.46 -2.68 -0.22
CA LYS A 114 18.48 -3.62 0.33
C LYS A 114 17.22 -2.91 0.83
N ARG A 115 17.37 -1.82 1.60
CA ARG A 115 16.24 -1.01 2.08
C ARG A 115 15.44 -0.39 0.95
N LYS A 116 16.12 0.23 -0.03
CA LYS A 116 15.47 0.78 -1.22
C LYS A 116 14.70 -0.27 -2.02
N MET A 117 15.23 -1.49 -2.12
CA MET A 117 14.54 -2.60 -2.79
C MET A 117 13.30 -3.07 -2.03
N GLN A 118 13.35 -3.10 -0.69
CA GLN A 118 12.18 -3.40 0.14
C GLN A 118 11.08 -2.35 -0.04
N GLU A 119 11.43 -1.06 0.06
CA GLU A 119 10.50 0.04 -0.17
C GLU A 119 9.86 -0.02 -1.57
N LEU A 120 10.66 -0.29 -2.60
CA LEU A 120 10.13 -0.44 -3.97
C LEU A 120 9.20 -1.64 -4.10
N THR A 121 9.54 -2.76 -3.46
CA THR A 121 8.71 -3.98 -3.48
C THR A 121 7.37 -3.74 -2.78
N GLU A 122 7.38 -3.02 -1.66
CA GLU A 122 6.16 -2.62 -0.95
C GLU A 122 5.29 -1.68 -1.80
N GLN A 123 5.91 -0.70 -2.47
CA GLN A 123 5.20 0.19 -3.40
C GLN A 123 4.59 -0.58 -4.57
N LEU A 124 5.35 -1.49 -5.21
CA LEU A 124 4.83 -2.33 -6.29
C LEU A 124 3.70 -3.24 -5.79
N THR A 125 3.80 -3.78 -4.59
CA THR A 125 2.75 -4.60 -3.98
C THR A 125 1.48 -3.77 -3.80
N ARG A 126 1.58 -2.55 -3.24
CA ARG A 126 0.45 -1.62 -3.09
C ARG A 126 -0.19 -1.28 -4.43
N ILE A 127 0.62 -0.94 -5.43
CA ILE A 127 0.13 -0.63 -6.79
C ILE A 127 -0.55 -1.85 -7.40
N SER A 128 0.02 -3.05 -7.25
CA SER A 128 -0.56 -4.28 -7.80
C SER A 128 -1.94 -4.60 -7.21
N ILE A 129 -2.13 -4.34 -5.90
CA ILE A 129 -3.41 -4.48 -5.22
C ILE A 129 -4.40 -3.45 -5.78
N GLN A 130 -3.99 -2.18 -5.88
CA GLN A 130 -4.82 -1.12 -6.46
C GLN A 130 -5.23 -1.43 -7.91
N CYS A 131 -4.31 -1.91 -8.74
CA CYS A 131 -4.59 -2.26 -10.14
C CYS A 131 -5.52 -3.48 -10.24
N ARG A 132 -5.36 -4.50 -9.38
CA ARG A 132 -6.27 -5.66 -9.32
C ARG A 132 -7.71 -5.23 -9.01
N ASP A 133 -7.86 -4.20 -8.20
CA ASP A 133 -9.16 -3.66 -7.85
C ASP A 133 -9.77 -2.83 -9.00
N HIS A 134 -8.96 -2.18 -9.84
CA HIS A 134 -9.44 -1.21 -10.83
C HIS A 134 -9.47 -1.70 -12.29
N CYS A 135 -8.75 -2.76 -12.65
CA CYS A 135 -8.67 -3.23 -14.03
C CYS A 135 -9.39 -4.56 -14.22
N THR A 136 -10.51 -4.52 -14.95
CA THR A 136 -11.12 -5.73 -15.51
C THR A 136 -11.17 -5.59 -17.03
N THR A 137 -10.71 -6.61 -17.74
CA THR A 137 -10.84 -6.72 -19.21
C THR A 137 -12.21 -7.29 -19.61
N TYR A 138 -13.13 -7.42 -18.65
CA TYR A 138 -14.41 -8.06 -18.84
C TYR A 138 -15.34 -7.17 -19.68
N VAL A 139 -15.54 -7.52 -20.94
CA VAL A 139 -16.52 -6.81 -21.79
C VAL A 139 -17.92 -7.28 -21.39
N ILE A 140 -18.75 -6.36 -20.89
CA ILE A 140 -20.17 -6.66 -20.63
C ILE A 140 -20.85 -6.83 -22.00
N PRO A 141 -21.40 -8.02 -22.33
CA PRO A 141 -22.05 -8.23 -23.61
C PRO A 141 -23.27 -7.33 -23.79
N ASP A 142 -23.44 -6.78 -25.00
CA ASP A 142 -24.58 -5.93 -25.32
C ASP A 142 -25.89 -6.73 -25.36
N GLY A 143 -26.99 -6.16 -24.87
CA GLY A 143 -28.31 -6.80 -24.86
C GLY A 143 -28.55 -7.92 -23.84
N THR A 144 -27.59 -8.28 -22.98
CA THR A 144 -27.86 -9.23 -21.88
C THR A 144 -28.68 -8.57 -20.76
N ARG A 145 -29.64 -9.32 -20.18
CA ARG A 145 -30.33 -8.94 -18.92
C ARG A 145 -29.30 -8.62 -17.83
N ASP A 146 -29.70 -7.86 -16.81
CA ASP A 146 -28.85 -7.37 -15.72
C ASP A 146 -28.38 -8.49 -14.77
N TYR A 147 -27.66 -9.48 -15.30
CA TYR A 147 -27.06 -10.55 -14.52
C TYR A 147 -26.03 -9.95 -13.55
N LEU A 148 -26.21 -10.24 -12.26
CA LEU A 148 -25.25 -9.90 -11.20
C LEU A 148 -23.84 -10.40 -11.53
N GLN A 149 -23.76 -11.51 -12.27
CA GLN A 149 -22.52 -12.06 -12.79
C GLN A 149 -21.69 -11.06 -13.61
N ASN A 150 -22.32 -10.31 -14.52
CA ASN A 150 -21.62 -9.34 -15.35
C ASN A 150 -21.11 -8.17 -14.50
N LEU A 151 -21.91 -7.72 -13.53
CA LEU A 151 -21.53 -6.64 -12.62
C LEU A 151 -20.37 -7.04 -11.70
N TYR A 152 -20.36 -8.29 -11.25
CA TYR A 152 -19.30 -8.84 -10.41
C TYR A 152 -17.99 -9.08 -11.19
N TYR A 153 -18.06 -9.68 -12.39
CA TYR A 153 -16.89 -9.89 -13.23
C TYR A 153 -16.30 -8.57 -13.77
N ALA A 154 -17.14 -7.58 -14.04
CA ALA A 154 -16.71 -6.22 -14.35
C ALA A 154 -16.10 -5.49 -13.13
N LYS A 155 -16.17 -6.06 -11.91
CA LYS A 155 -15.79 -5.46 -10.62
C LYS A 155 -16.51 -4.13 -10.33
N ILE A 156 -17.71 -3.98 -10.89
CA ILE A 156 -18.65 -2.91 -10.52
C ILE A 156 -19.12 -3.16 -9.10
N ILE A 157 -19.56 -4.39 -8.81
CA ILE A 157 -19.83 -4.90 -7.46
C ILE A 157 -18.65 -5.79 -7.03
N ARG A 158 -18.25 -5.72 -5.77
CA ARG A 158 -17.13 -6.47 -5.17
C ARG A 158 -17.55 -7.13 -3.86
N LEU A 159 -16.73 -8.09 -3.45
CA LEU A 159 -16.82 -8.66 -2.11
C LEU A 159 -16.66 -7.54 -1.07
N ASN A 160 -17.43 -7.61 0.01
CA ASN A 160 -17.53 -6.62 1.09
C ASN A 160 -18.20 -5.29 0.74
N ASP A 161 -18.61 -5.05 -0.51
CA ASP A 161 -19.42 -3.87 -0.82
C ASP A 161 -20.74 -3.90 -0.02
N GLU A 162 -21.17 -2.72 0.44
CA GLU A 162 -22.51 -2.51 0.96
C GLU A 162 -23.43 -2.06 -0.19
N LEU A 163 -24.52 -2.77 -0.39
CA LEU A 163 -25.57 -2.43 -1.34
C LEU A 163 -26.74 -1.81 -0.58
N CYS A 164 -27.13 -0.60 -0.98
CA CYS A 164 -28.06 0.24 -0.22
C CYS A 164 -29.27 0.62 -1.08
N ILE A 165 -30.47 0.55 -0.50
CA ILE A 165 -31.65 1.25 -1.02
C ILE A 165 -31.96 2.39 -0.06
N ASP A 166 -31.73 3.63 -0.51
CA ASP A 166 -32.14 4.84 0.20
C ASP A 166 -33.12 5.68 -0.64
N LYS A 167 -34.40 5.33 -0.62
CA LYS A 167 -35.40 5.93 -1.53
C LYS A 167 -36.74 6.23 -0.89
N ASN A 168 -37.43 7.21 -1.47
CA ASN A 168 -38.81 7.55 -1.14
C ASN A 168 -39.77 6.94 -2.18
N TYR A 169 -40.36 5.79 -1.85
CA TYR A 169 -41.36 5.16 -2.70
C TYR A 169 -42.69 5.91 -2.58
N LYS A 170 -43.22 6.39 -3.72
CA LYS A 170 -44.43 7.21 -3.76
C LYS A 170 -45.57 6.46 -4.44
N LYS A 171 -46.78 6.64 -3.95
CA LYS A 171 -48.01 6.12 -4.55
C LYS A 171 -49.07 7.22 -4.61
N LYS A 172 -49.81 7.28 -5.72
CA LYS A 172 -51.02 8.10 -5.82
C LYS A 172 -52.26 7.21 -5.79
N ILE A 173 -53.21 7.53 -4.92
CA ILE A 173 -54.55 6.92 -4.87
C ILE A 173 -55.54 8.08 -4.76
N ASP A 174 -56.52 8.15 -5.67
CA ASP A 174 -57.66 9.10 -5.60
C ASP A 174 -57.28 10.54 -5.21
N ASN A 175 -56.33 11.12 -5.95
CA ASN A 175 -55.74 12.47 -5.76
C ASN A 175 -54.89 12.68 -4.49
N GLU A 176 -54.73 11.70 -3.61
CA GLU A 176 -53.81 11.73 -2.49
C GLU A 176 -52.47 11.06 -2.83
N SER A 177 -51.37 11.65 -2.37
CA SER A 177 -50.01 11.16 -2.58
C SER A 177 -49.44 10.63 -1.27
N PHE A 178 -49.17 9.34 -1.22
CA PHE A 178 -48.52 8.66 -0.12
C PHE A 178 -47.05 8.45 -0.43
N SER A 179 -46.19 8.54 0.59
CA SER A 179 -44.77 8.22 0.46
C SER A 179 -44.28 7.38 1.63
N LYS A 180 -43.43 6.40 1.34
CA LYS A 180 -42.70 5.62 2.33
C LYS A 180 -41.21 5.76 2.07
N LYS A 181 -40.48 6.26 3.06
CA LYS A 181 -39.01 6.26 3.06
C LYS A 181 -38.53 4.85 3.37
N VAL A 182 -37.64 4.35 2.53
CA VAL A 182 -36.96 3.07 2.64
C VAL A 182 -35.48 3.35 2.83
N TYR A 183 -34.90 2.73 3.84
CA TYR A 183 -33.47 2.67 4.08
C TYR A 183 -33.13 1.26 4.52
N ILE A 184 -32.42 0.52 3.67
CA ILE A 184 -31.96 -0.84 3.99
C ILE A 184 -30.63 -1.11 3.30
N LYS A 185 -29.74 -1.82 4.00
CA LYS A 185 -28.41 -2.18 3.50
C LYS A 185 -28.15 -3.67 3.66
N CYS A 186 -27.48 -4.24 2.66
CA CYS A 186 -26.88 -5.55 2.76
C CYS A 186 -25.40 -5.50 2.36
N LYS A 187 -24.61 -6.44 2.86
CA LYS A 187 -23.19 -6.59 2.54
C LYS A 187 -22.99 -7.81 1.66
N VAL A 188 -22.20 -7.68 0.61
CA VAL A 188 -21.78 -8.80 -0.25
C VAL A 188 -20.78 -9.67 0.51
N VAL A 189 -21.16 -10.90 0.81
CA VAL A 189 -20.34 -11.84 1.61
C VAL A 189 -19.74 -12.98 0.79
N ASP A 190 -20.34 -13.30 -0.35
CA ASP A 190 -19.82 -14.34 -1.24
C ASP A 190 -20.36 -14.15 -2.67
N PHE A 191 -19.63 -14.68 -3.64
CA PHE A 191 -20.07 -14.79 -5.02
C PHE A 191 -19.46 -16.03 -5.66
N ASN A 192 -20.30 -17.02 -5.96
CA ASN A 192 -19.88 -18.28 -6.56
C ASN A 192 -20.67 -18.53 -7.84
N ASP A 193 -19.96 -18.69 -8.96
CA ASP A 193 -20.52 -19.11 -10.25
C ASP A 193 -21.77 -18.32 -10.71
N GLY A 194 -21.74 -16.98 -10.59
CA GLY A 194 -22.88 -16.14 -10.97
C GLY A 194 -23.89 -15.88 -9.86
N ILE A 195 -23.76 -16.57 -8.73
CA ILE A 195 -24.68 -16.49 -7.59
C ILE A 195 -24.09 -15.58 -6.50
N LEU A 196 -24.79 -14.48 -6.21
CA LEU A 196 -24.44 -13.56 -5.14
C LEU A 196 -25.04 -14.04 -3.80
N SER A 197 -24.24 -13.96 -2.74
CA SER A 197 -24.72 -14.09 -1.36
C SER A 197 -24.50 -12.78 -0.60
N VAL A 198 -25.53 -12.36 0.13
CA VAL A 198 -25.54 -11.11 0.89
C VAL A 198 -26.05 -11.35 2.31
N THR A 199 -25.65 -10.48 3.24
CA THR A 199 -26.17 -10.44 4.62
C THR A 199 -26.71 -9.05 4.90
N LEU A 200 -27.81 -8.91 5.63
CA LEU A 200 -28.25 -7.60 6.09
C LEU A 200 -27.20 -6.97 7.02
N VAL A 201 -27.00 -5.65 6.92
CA VAL A 201 -26.02 -4.92 7.73
C VAL A 201 -26.55 -4.67 9.14
N ASP A 202 -27.84 -4.38 9.28
CA ASP A 202 -28.47 -4.06 10.57
C ASP A 202 -28.98 -5.32 11.32
N TYR A 203 -28.96 -6.48 10.66
CA TYR A 203 -29.45 -7.76 11.18
C TYR A 203 -28.41 -8.85 10.91
N GLU A 204 -27.57 -9.19 11.90
CA GLU A 204 -26.48 -10.18 11.76
C GLU A 204 -26.96 -11.63 11.49
N LYS A 205 -28.25 -11.86 11.19
CA LYS A 205 -28.84 -13.20 11.06
C LYS A 205 -29.45 -13.51 9.70
N ASP A 206 -29.83 -12.51 8.92
CA ASP A 206 -30.59 -12.72 7.69
C ASP A 206 -29.64 -12.71 6.48
N GLN A 207 -29.07 -13.89 6.24
CA GLN A 207 -28.26 -14.15 5.05
C GLN A 207 -29.17 -14.66 3.92
N LYS A 208 -29.09 -14.02 2.76
CA LYS A 208 -29.67 -14.54 1.53
C LYS A 208 -28.58 -15.09 0.63
N LYS A 209 -28.75 -16.36 0.25
CA LYS A 209 -27.96 -17.05 -0.76
C LYS A 209 -28.81 -17.14 -2.03
N GLU A 210 -28.18 -17.40 -3.17
CA GLU A 210 -28.89 -17.70 -4.43
C GLU A 210 -29.50 -16.50 -5.17
N ILE A 211 -28.88 -15.33 -5.08
CA ILE A 211 -29.32 -14.16 -5.85
C ILE A 211 -28.63 -14.13 -7.22
N LEU A 212 -29.41 -14.35 -8.28
CA LEU A 212 -28.94 -14.38 -9.68
C LEU A 212 -29.20 -13.06 -10.41
N PHE A 213 -30.37 -12.45 -10.15
CA PHE A 213 -30.84 -11.26 -10.83
C PHE A 213 -30.93 -10.06 -9.87
N MET A 214 -30.76 -8.86 -10.44
CA MET A 214 -30.89 -7.61 -9.70
C MET A 214 -32.30 -7.39 -9.14
N GLU A 215 -33.32 -7.85 -9.87
CA GLU A 215 -34.72 -7.78 -9.46
C GLU A 215 -34.97 -8.61 -8.20
N ASP A 216 -34.33 -9.78 -8.08
CA ASP A 216 -34.45 -10.65 -6.90
C ASP A 216 -33.81 -10.00 -5.67
N LEU A 217 -32.72 -9.25 -5.87
CA LEU A 217 -32.05 -8.50 -4.81
C LEU A 217 -32.92 -7.35 -4.31
N GLU A 218 -33.44 -6.52 -5.22
CA GLU A 218 -34.31 -5.39 -4.83
C GLU A 218 -35.58 -5.91 -4.16
N LEU A 219 -36.24 -6.93 -4.73
CA LEU A 219 -37.44 -7.52 -4.17
C LEU A 219 -37.18 -8.02 -2.74
N TRP A 220 -36.09 -8.76 -2.53
CA TRP A 220 -35.74 -9.27 -1.21
C TRP A 220 -35.49 -8.15 -0.20
N LEU A 221 -34.71 -7.13 -0.55
CA LEU A 221 -34.46 -6.00 0.34
C LEU A 221 -35.76 -5.26 0.73
N LEU A 222 -36.72 -5.13 -0.20
CA LEU A 222 -38.01 -4.52 0.08
C LEU A 222 -38.93 -5.43 0.92
N ASP A 223 -38.77 -6.75 0.81
CA ASP A 223 -39.44 -7.74 1.67
C ASP A 223 -38.91 -7.66 3.10
N GLU A 224 -37.59 -7.65 3.29
CA GLU A 224 -36.95 -7.53 4.61
C GLU A 224 -37.20 -6.16 5.26
N PHE A 225 -37.37 -5.10 4.47
CA PHE A 225 -37.82 -3.80 4.97
C PHE A 225 -39.32 -3.77 5.34
N GLU A 226 -40.07 -4.83 5.02
CA GLU A 226 -41.53 -4.91 5.16
C GLU A 226 -42.27 -3.80 4.38
N LEU A 227 -41.79 -3.46 3.17
CA LEU A 227 -42.47 -2.48 2.34
C LEU A 227 -43.80 -3.05 1.84
N ASP A 228 -44.90 -2.41 2.24
CA ASP A 228 -46.25 -2.75 1.78
C ASP A 228 -46.31 -2.84 0.25
N GLY A 229 -46.83 -3.96 -0.25
CA GLY A 229 -46.96 -4.27 -1.68
C GLY A 229 -47.61 -3.15 -2.50
N LYS A 230 -48.41 -2.30 -1.87
CA LYS A 230 -49.03 -1.14 -2.52
C LYS A 230 -48.00 -0.12 -3.03
N TYR A 231 -46.85 0.03 -2.38
CA TYR A 231 -45.77 0.95 -2.76
C TYR A 231 -44.74 0.33 -3.69
N ARG A 232 -44.78 -1.00 -3.88
CA ARG A 232 -43.80 -1.71 -4.69
C ARG A 232 -43.99 -1.38 -6.17
N PRO A 233 -42.89 -1.26 -6.92
CA PRO A 233 -42.96 -1.06 -8.36
C PRO A 233 -43.66 -2.25 -9.03
N LYS A 234 -44.43 -1.97 -10.09
CA LYS A 234 -45.12 -3.02 -10.87
C LYS A 234 -44.13 -3.88 -11.67
N ASP A 235 -43.02 -3.28 -12.09
CA ASP A 235 -41.90 -3.96 -12.74
C ASP A 235 -40.57 -3.48 -12.15
N TYR A 236 -39.71 -4.41 -11.79
CA TYR A 236 -38.40 -4.16 -11.16
C TYR A 236 -37.31 -3.78 -12.18
N LYS A 237 -37.71 -3.19 -13.32
CA LYS A 237 -36.81 -2.89 -14.46
C LYS A 237 -35.76 -1.81 -14.15
N ASN A 238 -35.92 -1.07 -13.06
CA ASN A 238 -35.02 0.01 -12.65
C ASN A 238 -34.18 -0.36 -11.41
N CYS A 239 -34.05 -1.65 -11.10
CA CYS A 239 -33.32 -2.14 -9.93
C CYS A 239 -31.87 -1.61 -9.85
N ALA A 240 -31.14 -1.55 -10.98
CA ALA A 240 -29.79 -1.01 -11.02
C ALA A 240 -29.72 0.51 -10.74
N GLU A 241 -30.79 1.26 -10.97
CA GLU A 241 -30.88 2.68 -10.59
C GLU A 241 -31.35 2.85 -9.13
N ASN A 242 -31.89 1.78 -8.52
CA ASN A 242 -32.47 1.78 -7.18
C ASN A 242 -31.50 1.39 -6.07
N ILE A 243 -30.45 0.66 -6.42
CA ILE A 243 -29.48 0.16 -5.48
C ILE A 243 -28.16 0.90 -5.70
N ASP A 244 -27.67 1.51 -4.63
CA ASP A 244 -26.41 2.23 -4.57
C ASP A 244 -25.30 1.35 -3.98
N ILE A 245 -24.07 1.58 -4.44
CA ILE A 245 -22.88 0.90 -3.93
C ILE A 245 -22.16 1.82 -2.94
N ILE A 246 -21.91 1.30 -1.75
CA ILE A 246 -21.02 1.88 -0.77
C ILE A 246 -19.80 0.96 -0.65
N ARG A 247 -18.60 1.51 -0.86
CA ARG A 247 -17.34 0.76 -0.78
C ARG A 247 -16.42 1.46 0.19
N ASP A 248 -15.94 0.71 1.19
CA ASP A 248 -15.04 1.23 2.22
C ASP A 248 -15.59 2.50 2.92
N GLY A 249 -16.91 2.58 3.05
CA GLY A 249 -17.62 3.72 3.65
C GLY A 249 -17.89 4.90 2.68
N GLU A 250 -17.40 4.85 1.45
CA GLU A 250 -17.63 5.87 0.43
C GLU A 250 -18.79 5.53 -0.50
N TRP A 251 -19.64 6.52 -0.78
CA TRP A 251 -20.77 6.39 -1.70
C TRP A 251 -20.32 6.50 -3.16
N LEU A 252 -20.43 5.42 -3.93
CA LEU A 252 -19.98 5.37 -5.32
C LEU A 252 -21.06 5.79 -6.34
N GLY A 253 -22.33 5.78 -5.91
CA GLY A 253 -23.52 6.03 -6.74
C GLY A 253 -24.32 4.77 -7.04
N SER A 254 -25.31 4.91 -7.93
CA SER A 254 -26.17 3.78 -8.32
C SER A 254 -25.39 2.74 -9.11
N ILE A 255 -25.78 1.47 -9.05
CA ILE A 255 -25.18 0.41 -9.86
C ILE A 255 -25.22 0.77 -11.35
N ALA A 256 -26.31 1.39 -11.81
CA ALA A 256 -26.45 1.85 -13.18
C ALA A 256 -25.47 2.98 -13.54
N GLU A 257 -25.22 3.93 -12.63
CA GLU A 257 -24.20 4.97 -12.81
C GLU A 257 -22.79 4.38 -12.85
N CYS A 258 -22.46 3.48 -11.92
CA CYS A 258 -21.17 2.78 -11.89
C CYS A 258 -20.95 1.96 -13.17
N ARG A 259 -21.99 1.28 -13.66
CA ARG A 259 -21.95 0.56 -14.95
C ARG A 259 -21.75 1.50 -16.13
N ARG A 260 -22.46 2.64 -16.18
CA ARG A 260 -22.28 3.64 -17.25
C ARG A 260 -20.85 4.19 -17.27
N LYS A 261 -20.28 4.50 -16.09
CA LYS A 261 -18.87 4.93 -15.95
C LYS A 261 -17.91 3.84 -16.47
N TYR A 262 -18.14 2.59 -16.10
CA TYR A 262 -17.35 1.45 -16.54
C TYR A 262 -17.34 1.29 -18.07
N ILE A 263 -18.52 1.26 -18.70
CA ILE A 263 -18.66 1.11 -20.16
C ILE A 263 -18.01 2.30 -20.89
N LYS A 264 -18.20 3.53 -20.40
CA LYS A 264 -17.56 4.72 -20.98
C LYS A 264 -16.03 4.62 -20.94
N ASN A 265 -15.47 4.12 -19.85
CA ASN A 265 -14.03 3.92 -19.70
C ASN A 265 -13.50 2.78 -20.61
N GLN A 266 -14.26 1.70 -20.80
CA GLN A 266 -13.93 0.64 -21.76
C GLN A 266 -13.89 1.17 -23.20
N LEU A 267 -14.88 1.97 -23.60
CA LEU A 267 -14.90 2.59 -24.93
C LEU A 267 -13.73 3.56 -25.11
N GLY A 268 -13.41 4.37 -24.09
CA GLY A 268 -12.24 5.25 -24.10
C GLY A 268 -10.90 4.51 -24.26
N LEU A 269 -10.75 3.34 -23.63
CA LEU A 269 -9.60 2.46 -23.81
C LEU A 269 -9.57 1.83 -25.22
N CYS A 270 -10.71 1.48 -25.79
CA CYS A 270 -10.80 1.01 -27.18
C CYS A 270 -10.35 2.09 -28.19
N PHE A 271 -10.71 3.35 -28.00
CA PHE A 271 -10.28 4.44 -28.90
C PHE A 271 -8.75 4.65 -28.85
N ILE A 272 -8.13 4.57 -27.67
CA ILE A 272 -6.67 4.67 -27.53
C ILE A 272 -5.99 3.45 -28.20
N SER A 273 -6.57 2.25 -28.09
CA SER A 273 -5.99 1.05 -28.74
C SER A 273 -6.09 1.06 -30.27
N PHE A 274 -7.04 1.81 -30.85
CA PHE A 274 -7.17 1.95 -32.31
C PHE A 274 -6.20 2.97 -32.91
N GLU A 275 -5.84 4.04 -32.18
CA GLU A 275 -4.86 5.03 -32.66
C GLU A 275 -3.43 4.47 -32.74
N TYR A 276 -3.10 3.40 -32.00
CA TYR A 276 -1.81 2.71 -32.12
C TYR A 276 -1.79 1.57 -33.18
N PHE A 277 -2.90 1.35 -33.90
CA PHE A 277 -3.04 0.30 -34.92
C PHE A 277 -3.43 0.84 -36.31
N VAL A 278 -3.20 2.12 -36.59
CA VAL A 278 -3.25 2.67 -37.95
C VAL A 278 -1.84 3.14 -38.32
N PHE A 279 -1.19 2.29 -39.12
CA PHE A 279 0.03 2.46 -39.93
C PHE A 279 0.79 3.79 -39.87
#